data_AF-A0A9X7ZGR5-F1
#
_entry.id   AF-A0A9X7ZGR5-F1
#
_cell.length_a   1.000
_cell.length_b   1.000
_cell.length_c   1.000
_cell.angle_alpha   90.00
_cell.angle_beta   90.00
_cell.angle_gamma   90.00
#
_symmetry.space_group_name_H-M   'P 1'
#
loop_
_entity.id
_entity.type
_entity.pdbx_description
1 polymer ?
#
loop_
_entity_poly.entity_id
_entity_poly.type
_entity_poly.pdbx_seq_one_letter_code
_entity_poly.pdbx_strand_id
1 'polypeptide(L)'
;MGLLLGTAGAASADERSYLDQLNENGAGNYYTSSANRLAIGRQICDNIRLDGDPRAGFNSWTNVTVPQQLIETAQHELCPDTLEGPK
;
A
#
# COMPACT_ATOMS: atom_id res chain seq x y z
N MET A 1 12.69 16.76 -31.80
CA MET A 1 13.70 16.65 -30.73
C MET A 1 13.16 17.35 -29.50
N GLY A 2 12.94 16.60 -28.42
CA GLY A 2 12.78 17.07 -27.02
C GLY A 2 11.41 17.65 -26.66
N LEU A 3 10.80 17.38 -25.50
CA LEU A 3 11.13 16.53 -24.36
C LEU A 3 9.79 16.07 -23.75
N LEU A 4 9.52 14.77 -23.71
CA LEU A 4 8.61 14.19 -22.73
C LEU A 4 9.49 13.69 -21.59
N LEU A 5 10.04 14.63 -20.82
CA LEU A 5 10.59 14.29 -19.51
C LEU A 5 9.41 13.91 -18.65
N GLY A 6 9.06 12.62 -18.70
CA GLY A 6 8.18 12.00 -17.74
C GLY A 6 8.78 12.21 -16.35
N THR A 7 8.31 13.23 -15.65
CA THR A 7 8.22 13.17 -14.21
C THR A 7 7.12 12.16 -13.86
N ALA A 8 7.37 10.88 -14.13
CA ALA A 8 6.96 9.87 -13.18
C ALA A 8 7.87 10.07 -11.97
N GLY A 9 7.71 11.22 -11.29
CA GLY A 9 8.19 11.35 -9.93
C GLY A 9 7.59 10.16 -9.22
N ALA A 10 8.43 9.37 -8.54
CA ALA A 10 8.00 8.29 -7.66
C ALA A 10 6.75 8.80 -6.96
N ALA A 11 5.58 8.34 -7.41
CA ALA A 11 4.34 8.98 -7.04
C ALA A 11 4.36 8.95 -5.53
N SER A 12 4.17 10.11 -4.90
CA SER A 12 3.70 10.10 -3.53
C SER A 12 2.31 9.49 -3.62
N ALA A 13 2.24 8.15 -3.75
CA ALA A 13 1.37 7.28 -3.00
C ALA A 13 0.77 8.11 -1.88
N ASP A 14 -0.54 8.38 -1.93
CA ASP A 14 -1.12 9.48 -1.17
C ASP A 14 -1.15 9.10 0.31
N GLU A 15 0.00 9.25 0.97
CA GLU A 15 0.26 8.72 2.30
C GLU A 15 -0.68 9.33 3.32
N ARG A 16 -1.07 10.57 3.08
CA ARG A 16 -2.06 11.28 3.89
C ARG A 16 -3.43 10.67 3.68
N SER A 17 -3.89 10.53 2.44
CA SER A 17 -5.17 9.86 2.14
C SER A 17 -5.22 8.42 2.69
N TYR A 18 -4.13 7.67 2.54
CA TYR A 18 -3.96 6.34 3.12
C TYR A 18 -4.14 6.34 4.63
N LEU A 19 -3.41 7.22 5.34
CA LEU A 19 -3.49 7.30 6.80
C LEU A 19 -4.86 7.81 7.27
N ASP A 20 -5.46 8.76 6.57
CA ASP A 20 -6.77 9.32 6.87
C ASP A 20 -7.85 8.23 6.72
N GLN A 21 -7.85 7.48 5.62
CA GLN A 21 -8.78 6.37 5.44
C GLN A 21 -8.62 5.29 6.51
N LEU A 22 -7.38 4.94 6.89
CA LEU A 22 -7.14 3.98 7.98
C LEU A 22 -7.66 4.51 9.33
N ASN A 23 -7.61 5.82 9.57
CA ASN A 23 -8.15 6.42 10.78
C ASN A 23 -9.68 6.42 10.77
N GLU A 24 -10.31 6.71 9.63
CA GLU A 24 -11.76 6.73 9.48
C GLU A 24 -12.40 5.34 9.63
N ASN A 25 -11.77 4.31 9.08
CA ASN A 25 -12.29 2.94 9.11
C ASN A 25 -11.75 2.09 10.28
N GLY A 26 -10.75 2.58 11.02
CA GLY A 26 -10.11 1.89 12.13
C GLY A 26 -9.23 0.69 11.72
N ALA A 27 -8.95 0.51 10.43
CA ALA A 27 -8.10 -0.55 9.93
C ALA A 27 -6.64 -0.31 10.33
N GLY A 28 -5.94 -1.36 10.73
CA GLY A 28 -4.55 -1.25 11.16
C GLY A 28 -4.34 -0.56 12.51
N ASN A 29 -5.38 -0.44 13.35
CA ASN A 29 -5.25 0.10 14.72
C ASN A 29 -4.27 -0.68 15.62
N TYR A 30 -3.94 -1.92 15.28
CA TYR A 30 -2.82 -2.66 15.90
C TYR A 30 -1.46 -1.97 15.70
N TYR A 31 -1.31 -1.20 14.61
CA TYR A 31 -0.15 -0.36 14.35
C TYR A 31 -0.42 1.03 14.93
N THR A 32 0.25 1.33 16.05
CA THR A 32 0.05 2.58 16.80
C THR A 32 0.77 3.79 16.22
N SER A 33 1.68 3.57 15.27
CA SER A 33 2.45 4.63 14.60
C SER A 33 2.11 4.71 13.12
N SER A 34 1.91 5.93 12.62
CA SER A 34 1.74 6.22 11.19
C SER A 34 2.91 5.67 10.35
N ALA A 35 4.13 5.69 10.90
CA ALA A 35 5.30 5.14 10.20
C ALA A 35 5.17 3.62 9.98
N ASN A 36 4.66 2.87 10.97
CA ASN A 36 4.44 1.44 10.82
C ASN A 36 3.31 1.14 9.84
N ARG A 37 2.22 1.93 9.87
CA ARG A 37 1.11 1.79 8.91
C ARG A 37 1.62 2.00 7.49
N LEU A 38 2.41 3.05 7.25
CA LEU A 38 3.02 3.31 5.94
C LEU A 38 3.99 2.22 5.52
N ALA A 39 4.83 1.72 6.43
CA ALA A 39 5.76 0.64 6.12
C ALA A 39 5.03 -0.63 5.67
N ILE A 40 3.94 -1.01 6.35
CA ILE A 40 3.12 -2.16 5.96
C ILE A 40 2.40 -1.89 4.63
N GLY A 41 1.80 -0.72 4.45
CA GLY A 41 1.14 -0.35 3.19
C GLY A 41 2.09 -0.42 1.99
N ARG A 42 3.32 0.10 2.14
CA ARG A 42 4.38 0.01 1.12
C ARG A 42 4.83 -1.43 0.88
N GLN A 43 5.00 -2.22 1.94
CA GLN A 43 5.35 -3.65 1.82
C GLN A 43 4.28 -4.42 1.03
N ILE A 44 2.99 -4.15 1.27
CA ILE A 44 1.88 -4.75 0.52
C ILE A 44 2.02 -4.44 -0.98
N CYS A 45 2.27 -3.17 -1.31
CA CYS A 45 2.46 -2.76 -2.70
C CYS A 45 3.65 -3.46 -3.37
N ASP A 46 4.77 -3.57 -2.67
CA ASP A 46 5.96 -4.24 -3.19
C ASP A 46 5.72 -5.74 -3.38
N ASN A 47 5.04 -6.39 -2.43
CA ASN A 47 4.66 -7.79 -2.51
C ASN A 47 3.77 -8.08 -3.73
N ILE A 48 2.77 -7.23 -4.02
CA ILE A 48 1.91 -7.39 -5.20
C ILE A 48 2.73 -7.26 -6.49
N ARG A 49 3.64 -6.27 -6.56
CA ARG A 49 4.46 -6.05 -7.76
C ARG A 49 5.44 -7.19 -8.04
N LEU A 50 5.93 -7.84 -6.98
CA LEU A 50 6.92 -8.91 -7.10
C LEU A 50 6.28 -10.28 -7.33
N ASP A 51 5.25 -10.62 -6.54
CA ASP A 51 4.71 -11.98 -6.47
C ASP A 51 3.22 -12.07 -6.81
N GLY A 52 2.53 -10.93 -6.98
CA GLY A 52 1.08 -10.87 -7.20
C GLY A 52 0.24 -11.14 -5.95
N ASP A 53 0.86 -11.50 -4.83
CA ASP A 53 0.20 -11.73 -3.53
C ASP A 53 0.54 -10.61 -2.55
N PRO A 54 -0.42 -9.80 -2.08
CA PRO A 54 -0.18 -8.73 -1.10
C PRO A 54 0.41 -9.22 0.24
N ARG A 55 0.26 -10.51 0.56
CA ARG A 55 0.69 -11.11 1.83
C ARG A 55 1.97 -11.92 1.70
N ALA A 56 2.61 -11.90 0.53
CA ALA A 56 3.88 -12.59 0.31
C ALA A 56 4.90 -12.24 1.40
N GLY A 57 5.52 -13.27 1.99
CA GLY A 57 6.54 -13.10 3.05
C GLY A 57 6.03 -12.63 4.42
N PHE A 58 4.71 -12.46 4.63
CA PHE A 58 4.18 -12.18 5.97
C PHE A 58 4.37 -13.38 6.90
N ASN A 59 4.83 -13.12 8.12
CA ASN A 59 4.83 -14.12 9.19
C ASN A 59 3.40 -14.29 9.75
N SER A 60 3.20 -15.30 10.62
CA SER A 60 1.91 -15.64 11.20
C SER A 60 1.23 -14.47 11.90
N TRP A 61 2.00 -13.61 12.57
CA TRP A 61 1.49 -12.44 13.29
C TRP A 61 1.04 -11.34 12.33
N THR A 62 1.91 -10.92 11.40
CA THR A 62 1.56 -9.90 10.39
C THR A 62 0.36 -10.35 9.57
N ASN A 63 0.28 -11.64 9.25
CA ASN A 63 -0.82 -12.19 8.47
C ASN A 63 -2.17 -12.08 9.20
N VAL A 64 -2.21 -12.13 10.53
CA VAL A 64 -3.46 -11.93 11.30
C VAL A 64 -3.74 -10.47 11.63
N THR A 65 -2.71 -9.62 11.76
CA THR A 65 -2.87 -8.21 12.14
C THR A 65 -3.11 -7.26 10.96
N VAL A 66 -2.83 -7.70 9.74
CA VAL A 66 -3.15 -6.95 8.51
C VAL A 66 -4.57 -7.32 8.05
N PRO A 67 -5.60 -6.51 8.31
CA PRO A 67 -6.94 -6.79 7.80
C PRO A 67 -7.00 -6.57 6.28
N GLN A 68 -8.00 -7.18 5.63
CA GLN A 68 -8.21 -7.01 4.19
C GLN A 68 -8.37 -5.53 3.79
N GLN A 69 -9.11 -4.74 4.59
CA GLN A 69 -9.25 -3.31 4.36
C GLN A 69 -7.91 -2.55 4.30
N LEU A 70 -6.90 -2.96 5.07
CA LEU A 70 -5.58 -2.28 5.01
C LEU A 70 -4.90 -2.53 3.66
N ILE A 71 -5.05 -3.75 3.12
CA ILE A 71 -4.55 -4.10 1.78
C ILE A 71 -5.29 -3.31 0.72
N GLU A 72 -6.62 -3.28 0.76
CA GLU A 72 -7.44 -2.53 -0.19
C GLU A 72 -7.09 -1.04 -0.18
N THR A 73 -7.04 -0.41 1.00
CA THR A 73 -6.64 1.00 1.14
C THR A 73 -5.20 1.24 0.65
N ALA A 74 -4.27 0.29 0.87
CA ALA A 74 -2.92 0.42 0.32
C ALA A 74 -2.91 0.35 -1.22
N GLN A 75 -3.67 -0.56 -1.82
CA GLN A 75 -3.79 -0.66 -3.27
C GLN A 75 -4.44 0.59 -3.87
N HIS A 76 -5.48 1.14 -3.27
CA HIS A 76 -6.16 2.33 -3.79
C HIS A 76 -5.32 3.62 -3.63
N GLU A 77 -4.68 3.81 -2.47
CA GLU A 77 -4.03 5.08 -2.15
C GLU A 77 -2.52 5.09 -2.43
N LEU A 78 -1.84 3.96 -2.21
CA LEU A 78 -0.39 3.89 -2.31
C LEU A 78 0.11 3.27 -3.63
N CYS A 79 -0.62 2.31 -4.18
CA CYS A 79 -0.23 1.61 -5.40
C CYS A 79 -1.40 1.27 -6.32
N PRO A 80 -2.14 2.28 -6.82
CA PRO A 80 -3.28 2.05 -7.71
C PRO A 80 -2.90 1.36 -9.02
N ASP A 81 -1.63 1.42 -9.41
CA ASP A 81 -1.04 0.65 -10.50
C ASP A 81 -1.24 -0.87 -10.35
N THR A 82 -1.39 -1.36 -9.13
CA THR A 82 -1.58 -2.79 -8.84
C THR A 82 -3.02 -3.28 -8.99
N LEU A 83 -3.99 -2.36 -9.15
CA LEU A 83 -5.41 -2.69 -9.34
C LEU A 83 -5.72 -3.03 -10.80
N GLU A 84 -4.94 -2.48 -11.72
CA GLU A 84 -4.96 -2.90 -13.12
C GLU A 84 -4.19 -4.24 -13.19
N GLY A 85 -4.90 -5.37 -13.08
CA GLY A 85 -4.29 -6.69 -13.22
C GLY A 85 -3.44 -6.82 -14.50
N PRO A 86 -2.57 -7.86 -14.61
CA PRO A 86 -1.69 -8.01 -15.76
C PRO A 86 -2.50 -7.94 -17.07
N LYS A 87 -2.10 -7.04 -17.97
CA LYS A 87 -2.65 -6.97 -19.33
C LYS A 87 -2.38 -8.25 -20.12
#